data_AF-A0A1Y3BKG0-F1
#
_entry.id   AF-A0A1Y3BKG0-F1
#
_cell.length_a   1.000
_cell.length_b   1.000
_cell.length_c   1.000
_cell.angle_alpha   90.00
_cell.angle_beta   90.00
_cell.angle_gamma   90.00
#
_symmetry.space_group_name_H-M   'P 1'
#
loop_
_entity.id
_entity.type
_entity.pdbx_description
1 polymer ?
#
loop_
_entity_poly.entity_id
_entity_poly.type
_entity_poly.pdbx_seq_one_letter_code
_entity_poly.pdbx_strand_id
1 'polypeptide(L)'
;MLLGFKLSLIIINNVRRIMSSQVGKSLNDLIFDNQILKCLPIDPVEENYVRTVKNACYSFVNPSPLDNPRLVCYSSDALRLLDLNSDSLDDDDNFIKCFAGNILIPGSQPAAHCYCGHQFGVFAGQLGDGAAIYLGEVINSRQERWELQLKGAGPTPFSREADGRKVLRSSLREFLCSEAMHHLGIPTTRAATCIISDTKVVRDQFYDGHPKLEPCA
;
A
#
# COMPACT_ATOMS: atom_id res chain seq x y z
N MET A 1 -8.57 12.16 -17.94
CA MET A 1 -7.79 13.15 -17.17
C MET A 1 -7.06 12.39 -16.06
N LEU A 2 -5.75 12.18 -16.21
CA LEU A 2 -4.92 11.36 -15.32
C LEU A 2 -4.81 12.03 -13.95
N LEU A 3 -5.54 11.53 -12.95
CA LEU A 3 -5.31 11.87 -11.56
C LEU A 3 -3.98 11.25 -11.12
N GLY A 4 -3.12 12.14 -10.63
CA GLY A 4 -1.69 11.94 -10.45
C GLY A 4 -1.32 10.86 -9.44
N PHE A 5 -0.17 10.28 -9.77
CA PHE A 5 0.76 9.52 -8.95
C PHE A 5 1.03 10.16 -7.57
N LYS A 6 0.92 9.34 -6.52
CA LYS A 6 1.82 9.25 -5.35
C LYS A 6 1.61 7.84 -4.75
N LEU A 7 2.61 6.95 -4.89
CA LEU A 7 3.76 6.70 -4.00
C LEU A 7 3.32 6.32 -2.56
N SER A 8 3.94 5.36 -1.85
CA SER A 8 5.40 5.27 -1.75
C SER A 8 5.96 3.92 -1.33
N LEU A 9 6.86 3.42 -2.17
CA LEU A 9 8.01 2.62 -1.79
C LEU A 9 9.21 3.59 -1.98
N ILE A 10 9.67 4.26 -0.92
CA ILE A 10 10.75 5.28 -1.00
C ILE A 10 12.12 4.59 -1.06
N ILE A 11 12.90 4.87 -2.11
CA ILE A 11 14.33 4.47 -2.18
C ILE A 11 15.16 5.54 -1.47
N ILE A 12 15.72 5.22 -0.30
CA ILE A 12 16.86 5.94 0.28
C ILE A 12 18.10 5.07 0.03
N ASN A 13 18.74 5.21 -1.12
CA ASN A 13 19.98 4.48 -1.40
C ASN A 13 21.21 5.29 -0.99
N ASN A 14 22.00 4.72 -0.09
CA ASN A 14 23.43 4.92 -0.08
C ASN A 14 24.13 3.59 0.27
N VAL A 15 25.12 3.24 -0.55
CA VAL A 15 26.22 2.25 -0.34
C VAL A 15 26.11 0.84 -0.98
N ARG A 16 27.05 0.65 -1.92
CA ARG A 16 27.80 -0.52 -2.44
C ARG A 16 27.20 -1.94 -2.36
N ARG A 17 27.10 -2.50 -3.57
CA ARG A 17 26.74 -3.86 -3.98
C ARG A 17 27.71 -4.93 -3.41
N ILE A 18 27.18 -5.88 -2.64
CA ILE A 18 27.78 -7.20 -2.40
C ILE A 18 26.70 -8.23 -2.76
N MET A 19 27.02 -9.15 -3.69
CA MET A 19 26.13 -10.25 -4.07
C MET A 19 26.33 -11.41 -3.09
N SER A 20 25.28 -11.80 -2.38
CA SER A 20 25.19 -13.11 -1.72
C SER A 20 24.01 -13.88 -2.30
N SER A 21 24.18 -15.20 -2.44
CA SER A 21 23.15 -16.14 -2.87
C SER A 21 22.07 -16.25 -1.77
N GLN A 22 20.86 -15.76 -2.03
CA GLN A 22 19.79 -15.78 -1.04
C GLN A 22 18.89 -17.01 -1.18
N VAL A 23 18.73 -17.74 -0.08
CA VAL A 23 17.54 -18.54 0.21
C VAL A 23 16.40 -17.55 0.43
N GLY A 24 15.29 -17.71 -0.30
CA GLY A 24 14.15 -16.79 -0.21
C GLY A 24 13.51 -16.82 1.18
N LYS A 25 13.13 -15.64 1.68
CA LYS A 25 12.51 -15.47 3.00
C LYS A 25 10.99 -15.71 2.95
N SER A 26 10.43 -16.13 4.08
CA SER A 26 8.97 -16.10 4.31
C SER A 26 8.53 -14.75 4.88
N LEU A 27 7.22 -14.52 4.97
CA LEU A 27 6.67 -13.29 5.58
C LEU A 27 7.06 -13.10 7.05
N ASN A 28 7.30 -14.21 7.77
CA ASN A 28 7.69 -14.17 9.17
C ASN A 28 9.14 -13.73 9.37
N ASP A 29 9.96 -13.77 8.31
CA ASP A 29 11.39 -13.41 8.35
C ASP A 29 11.65 -11.94 7.95
N LEU A 30 10.58 -11.18 7.69
CA LEU A 30 10.66 -9.76 7.38
C LEU A 30 11.09 -8.97 8.63
N ILE A 31 12.05 -8.08 8.45
CA ILE A 31 12.59 -7.25 9.53
C ILE A 31 12.00 -5.85 9.39
N PHE A 32 10.98 -5.56 10.19
CA PHE A 32 10.39 -4.23 10.27
C PHE A 32 11.19 -3.33 11.20
N ASP A 33 11.69 -2.22 10.67
CA ASP A 33 12.36 -1.20 11.48
C ASP A 33 11.42 -0.03 11.81
N ASN A 34 10.50 0.37 10.92
CA ASN A 34 9.50 1.41 11.17
C ASN A 34 10.09 2.73 11.72
N GLN A 35 11.21 3.16 11.14
CA GLN A 35 11.95 4.34 11.57
C GLN A 35 11.08 5.60 11.53
N ILE A 36 10.26 5.76 10.50
CA ILE A 36 9.39 6.94 10.36
C ILE A 36 8.43 7.10 11.54
N LEU A 37 7.88 5.99 12.06
CA LEU A 37 6.96 6.03 13.19
C LEU A 37 7.67 6.32 14.52
N LYS A 38 8.97 6.03 14.61
CA LYS A 38 9.81 6.36 15.78
C LYS A 38 10.27 7.82 15.76
N CYS A 39 10.42 8.41 14.58
CA CYS A 39 11.07 9.71 14.41
C CYS A 39 10.09 10.86 14.14
N LEU A 40 8.87 10.58 13.70
CA LEU A 40 7.90 11.61 13.32
C LEU A 40 6.74 11.69 14.33
N PRO A 41 6.12 12.88 14.48
CA PRO A 41 4.94 13.03 15.34
C PRO A 41 3.80 12.09 14.95
N ILE A 42 3.26 11.37 15.92
CA ILE A 42 2.13 10.46 15.75
C ILE A 42 0.88 11.06 16.41
N ASP A 43 -0.25 10.87 15.76
CA ASP A 43 -1.57 11.25 16.26
C ASP A 43 -1.87 10.44 17.53
N PRO A 44 -2.15 11.09 18.67
CA PRO A 44 -2.48 10.39 19.90
C PRO A 44 -3.87 9.74 19.88
N VAL A 45 -4.73 10.08 18.89
CA VAL A 45 -6.07 9.50 18.75
C VAL A 45 -5.98 8.17 18.01
N GLU A 46 -6.26 7.08 18.72
CA GLU A 46 -6.21 5.71 18.18
C GLU A 46 -7.49 5.30 17.43
N GLU A 47 -8.63 5.94 17.71
CA GLU A 47 -9.88 5.61 17.06
C GLU A 47 -9.86 5.98 15.58
N ASN A 48 -10.26 5.03 14.74
CA ASN A 48 -10.35 5.25 13.30
C ASN A 48 -11.72 5.83 12.92
N TYR A 49 -11.75 7.14 12.69
CA TYR A 49 -12.88 7.86 12.11
C TYR A 49 -12.37 9.10 11.38
N VAL A 50 -13.12 9.54 10.37
CA VAL A 50 -12.76 10.70 9.55
C VAL A 50 -12.72 11.96 10.41
N ARG A 51 -11.58 12.66 10.39
CA ARG A 51 -11.35 13.89 11.16
C ARG A 51 -10.20 14.70 10.59
N THR A 52 -10.10 15.96 11.02
CA THR A 52 -8.88 16.74 10.83
C THR A 52 -7.86 16.38 11.92
N VAL A 53 -6.73 15.81 11.50
CA VAL A 53 -5.61 15.45 12.40
C VAL A 53 -4.69 16.65 12.59
N LYS A 54 -4.26 16.94 13.82
CA LYS A 54 -3.41 18.12 14.11
C LYS A 54 -2.10 17.67 14.73
N ASN A 55 -1.01 18.37 14.39
CA ASN A 55 0.34 18.18 14.97
C ASN A 55 0.90 16.75 14.84
N ALA A 56 0.47 16.00 13.84
CA ALA A 56 0.92 14.64 13.57
C ALA A 56 1.21 14.44 12.08
N CYS A 57 2.20 13.61 11.79
CA CYS A 57 2.54 13.12 10.45
C CYS A 57 1.83 11.81 10.13
N TYR A 58 1.48 11.00 11.13
CA TYR A 58 0.79 9.72 10.93
C TYR A 58 -0.29 9.51 11.98
N SER A 59 -1.35 8.79 11.61
CA SER A 59 -2.31 8.21 12.56
C SER A 59 -2.27 6.69 12.44
N PHE A 60 -2.23 5.98 13.56
CA PHE A 60 -2.35 4.53 13.55
C PHE A 60 -3.72 4.11 13.01
N VAL A 61 -3.73 3.13 12.11
CA VAL A 61 -4.96 2.61 11.52
C VAL A 61 -4.76 1.20 11.03
N ASN A 62 -5.61 0.27 11.48
CA ASN A 62 -5.61 -1.09 10.98
C ASN A 62 -6.39 -1.19 9.66
N PRO A 63 -5.93 -2.05 8.72
CA PRO A 63 -6.72 -2.40 7.55
C PRO A 63 -8.09 -2.97 7.92
N SER A 64 -9.08 -2.66 7.08
CA SER A 64 -10.39 -3.27 7.10
C SER A 64 -10.37 -4.51 6.20
N PRO A 65 -10.66 -5.72 6.71
CA PRO A 65 -10.58 -6.96 5.94
C PRO A 65 -11.46 -6.98 4.69
N LEU A 66 -11.13 -7.88 3.77
CA LEU A 66 -11.90 -8.19 2.57
C LEU A 66 -12.46 -9.63 2.61
N ASP A 67 -13.60 -9.86 1.97
CA ASP A 67 -14.24 -11.17 1.90
C ASP A 67 -13.65 -12.02 0.77
N ASN A 68 -13.21 -13.24 1.09
CA ASN A 68 -12.65 -14.20 0.11
C ASN A 68 -11.59 -13.59 -0.83
N PRO A 69 -10.49 -13.02 -0.29
CA PRO A 69 -9.45 -12.44 -1.12
C PRO A 69 -8.76 -13.51 -1.97
N ARG A 70 -8.43 -13.16 -3.22
CA ARG A 70 -7.77 -14.03 -4.20
C ARG A 70 -6.70 -13.26 -4.94
N LEU A 71 -5.54 -13.88 -5.15
CA LEU A 71 -4.46 -13.30 -5.94
C LEU A 71 -4.88 -13.20 -7.40
N VAL A 72 -4.67 -12.02 -8.01
CA VAL A 72 -4.88 -11.81 -9.44
C VAL A 72 -3.55 -11.86 -10.17
N CYS A 73 -2.55 -11.15 -9.66
CA CYS A 73 -1.20 -11.15 -10.19
C CYS A 73 -0.20 -10.67 -9.13
N TYR A 74 1.07 -10.99 -9.34
CA TYR A 74 2.18 -10.52 -8.52
C TYR A 74 3.42 -10.25 -9.38
N SER A 75 4.36 -9.46 -8.86
CA SER A 75 5.65 -9.20 -9.48
C SER A 75 6.75 -9.84 -8.65
N SER A 76 7.36 -10.92 -9.16
CA SER A 76 8.52 -11.55 -8.53
C SER A 76 9.68 -10.58 -8.34
N ASP A 77 9.87 -9.63 -9.26
CA ASP A 77 10.90 -8.59 -9.15
C ASP A 77 10.64 -7.65 -7.97
N ALA A 78 9.39 -7.23 -7.77
CA ALA A 78 9.02 -6.37 -6.65
C ALA A 78 9.08 -7.12 -5.31
N LEU A 79 8.64 -8.38 -5.26
CA LEU A 79 8.73 -9.22 -4.05
C LEU A 79 10.19 -9.47 -3.62
N ARG A 80 11.11 -9.63 -4.58
CA ARG A 80 12.55 -9.74 -4.31
C ARG A 80 13.17 -8.50 -3.66
N LEU A 81 12.52 -7.33 -3.75
CA LEU A 81 12.98 -6.14 -3.01
C LEU A 81 12.88 -6.36 -1.50
N LEU A 82 11.92 -7.19 -1.07
CA LEU A 82 11.69 -7.62 0.31
C LEU A 82 12.34 -8.97 0.63
N ASP A 83 13.16 -9.51 -0.29
CA ASP A 83 13.75 -10.85 -0.24
C ASP A 83 12.75 -12.01 -0.12
N LEU A 84 11.49 -11.77 -0.48
CA LEU A 84 10.45 -12.80 -0.46
C LEU A 84 10.59 -13.75 -1.64
N ASN A 85 10.39 -15.05 -1.38
CA ASN A 85 10.23 -16.03 -2.46
C ASN A 85 8.85 -15.84 -3.12
N SER A 86 8.79 -15.99 -4.44
CA SER A 86 7.55 -15.99 -5.21
C SER A 86 7.09 -17.38 -5.68
N ASP A 87 7.77 -18.45 -5.26
CA ASP A 87 7.37 -19.82 -5.59
C ASP A 87 6.03 -20.18 -4.92
N SER A 88 5.09 -20.68 -5.71
CA SER A 88 3.79 -21.21 -5.26
C SER A 88 2.91 -20.24 -4.47
N LEU A 89 2.98 -18.93 -4.74
CA LEU A 89 2.16 -17.92 -4.04
C LEU A 89 0.66 -17.99 -4.37
N ASP A 90 0.29 -18.58 -5.50
CA ASP A 90 -1.12 -18.68 -5.93
C ASP A 90 -1.98 -19.47 -4.92
N ASP A 91 -1.37 -20.41 -4.19
CA ASP A 91 -2.03 -21.27 -3.20
C ASP A 91 -1.67 -20.89 -1.74
N ASP A 92 -0.89 -19.83 -1.51
CA ASP A 92 -0.52 -19.37 -0.16
C ASP A 92 -1.60 -18.45 0.42
N ASP A 93 -2.60 -19.04 1.07
CA ASP A 93 -3.71 -18.34 1.73
C ASP A 93 -3.23 -17.31 2.78
N ASN A 94 -2.14 -17.60 3.50
CA ASN A 94 -1.61 -16.67 4.49
C ASN A 94 -1.00 -15.44 3.81
N PHE A 95 -0.23 -15.64 2.74
CA PHE A 95 0.29 -14.55 1.93
C PHE A 95 -0.83 -13.68 1.36
N ILE A 96 -1.84 -14.30 0.74
CA ILE A 96 -2.98 -13.59 0.17
C ILE A 96 -3.70 -12.78 1.26
N LYS A 97 -3.98 -13.36 2.43
CA LYS A 97 -4.63 -12.65 3.53
C LYS A 97 -3.78 -11.52 4.10
N CYS A 98 -2.46 -11.67 4.16
CA CYS A 98 -1.57 -10.58 4.57
C CYS A 98 -1.61 -9.40 3.60
N PHE A 99 -1.46 -9.65 2.30
CA PHE A 99 -1.46 -8.59 1.28
C PHE A 99 -2.88 -8.07 0.95
N ALA A 100 -3.94 -8.75 1.39
CA ALA A 100 -5.32 -8.25 1.37
C ALA A 100 -5.66 -7.34 2.57
N GLY A 101 -4.79 -7.27 3.59
CA GLY A 101 -5.08 -6.57 4.84
C GLY A 101 -6.01 -7.34 5.79
N ASN A 102 -6.19 -8.64 5.59
CA ASN A 102 -6.98 -9.50 6.46
C ASN A 102 -6.18 -9.95 7.69
N ILE A 103 -4.86 -10.11 7.55
CA ILE A 103 -3.93 -10.50 8.61
C ILE A 103 -2.77 -9.52 8.59
N LEU A 104 -2.35 -9.04 9.76
CA LEU A 104 -1.16 -8.20 9.86
C LEU A 104 0.11 -9.04 9.71
N ILE A 105 1.03 -8.57 8.89
CA ILE A 105 2.36 -9.18 8.77
C ILE A 105 3.07 -9.01 10.12
N PRO A 106 3.73 -10.03 10.68
CA PRO A 106 4.46 -9.89 11.93
C PRO A 106 5.48 -8.74 11.88
N GLY A 107 5.44 -7.85 12.88
CA GLY A 107 6.29 -6.66 12.95
C GLY A 107 5.75 -5.41 12.23
N SER A 108 4.70 -5.55 11.41
CA SER A 108 4.02 -4.39 10.82
C SER A 108 3.38 -3.50 11.88
N GLN A 109 3.38 -2.18 11.63
CA GLN A 109 2.72 -1.16 12.45
C GLN A 109 1.87 -0.28 11.54
N PRO A 110 0.61 -0.68 11.29
CA PRO A 110 -0.25 -0.01 10.32
C PRO A 110 -0.57 1.44 10.67
N ALA A 111 -0.38 2.35 9.71
CA ALA A 111 -0.63 3.78 9.88
C ALA A 111 -1.07 4.44 8.56
N ALA A 112 -1.57 5.68 8.64
CA ALA A 112 -1.91 6.49 7.49
C ALA A 112 -1.22 7.86 7.60
N HIS A 113 -0.60 8.31 6.50
CA HIS A 113 0.15 9.54 6.45
C HIS A 113 -0.80 10.76 6.37
N CYS A 114 -0.57 11.74 7.23
CA CYS A 114 -1.17 13.07 7.19
C CYS A 114 -0.33 14.00 6.30
N TYR A 115 -0.92 14.54 5.24
CA TYR A 115 -0.26 15.54 4.40
C TYR A 115 -1.27 16.57 3.87
N CYS A 116 -0.80 17.57 3.14
CA CYS A 116 -1.64 18.55 2.45
C CYS A 116 -1.12 18.78 1.03
N GLY A 117 -1.84 19.56 0.23
CA GLY A 117 -1.38 19.85 -1.11
C GLY A 117 -2.29 20.77 -1.90
N HIS A 118 -1.78 21.21 -3.05
CA HIS A 118 -2.58 21.92 -4.04
C HIS A 118 -3.16 20.91 -5.04
N GLN A 119 -4.47 20.96 -5.26
CA GLN A 119 -5.16 20.18 -6.29
C GLN A 119 -5.73 21.15 -7.31
N PHE A 120 -5.42 20.93 -8.59
CA PHE A 120 -5.87 21.79 -9.69
C PHE A 120 -5.54 23.28 -9.49
N GLY A 121 -4.36 23.57 -8.93
CA GLY A 121 -3.88 24.94 -8.69
C GLY A 121 -4.41 25.61 -7.42
N VAL A 122 -5.28 24.95 -6.65
CA VAL A 122 -5.87 25.49 -5.42
C VAL A 122 -5.41 24.69 -4.20
N PHE A 123 -5.08 25.37 -3.11
CA PHE A 123 -4.73 24.69 -1.85
C PHE A 123 -5.95 23.92 -1.32
N ALA A 124 -5.85 22.60 -1.24
CA ALA A 124 -6.96 21.70 -0.90
C ALA A 124 -7.06 21.40 0.61
N GLY A 125 -6.32 22.14 1.44
CA GLY A 125 -6.24 21.89 2.87
C GLY A 125 -5.58 20.55 3.20
N GLN A 126 -5.98 19.96 4.34
CA GLN A 126 -5.48 18.66 4.77
C GLN A 126 -6.02 17.54 3.88
N LEU A 127 -5.08 16.80 3.30
CA LEU A 127 -5.26 15.52 2.62
C LEU A 127 -4.73 14.42 3.57
N GLY A 128 -4.31 13.31 3.00
CA GLY A 128 -3.68 12.21 3.70
C GLY A 128 -3.92 10.93 2.93
N ASP A 129 -3.45 9.82 3.49
CA ASP A 129 -3.70 8.50 2.94
C ASP A 129 -5.16 8.10 3.17
N GLY A 130 -6.07 8.60 2.33
CA GLY A 130 -7.50 8.36 2.46
C GLY A 130 -7.99 6.99 1.97
N ALA A 131 -7.13 6.21 1.32
CA ALA A 131 -7.42 4.84 0.86
C ALA A 131 -6.15 4.00 0.77
N ALA A 132 -5.11 4.39 1.50
CA ALA A 132 -3.85 3.67 1.59
C ALA A 132 -3.49 3.53 3.07
N ILE A 133 -2.85 2.42 3.41
CA ILE A 133 -2.36 2.17 4.77
C ILE A 133 -0.91 1.73 4.63
N TYR A 134 -0.02 2.51 5.21
CA TYR A 134 1.36 2.12 5.48
C TYR A 134 1.33 0.90 6.41
N LEU A 135 2.02 -0.18 6.07
CA LEU A 135 2.19 -1.33 6.95
C LEU A 135 3.47 -1.26 7.76
N GLY A 136 4.51 -0.65 7.21
CA GLY A 136 5.83 -0.69 7.82
C GLY A 136 6.98 -0.42 6.86
N GLU A 137 8.17 -0.27 7.42
CA GLU A 137 9.44 -0.20 6.69
C GLU A 137 10.24 -1.47 6.94
N VAL A 138 10.44 -2.26 5.88
CA VAL A 138 11.24 -3.48 5.92
C VAL A 138 12.69 -3.17 5.53
N ILE A 139 13.63 -3.76 6.25
CA ILE A 139 15.05 -3.80 5.87
C ILE A 139 15.36 -5.14 5.21
N ASN A 140 15.82 -5.10 3.97
CA ASN A 140 16.23 -6.31 3.27
C ASN A 140 17.68 -6.71 3.59
N SER A 141 18.12 -7.86 3.08
CA SER A 141 19.49 -8.38 3.23
C SER A 141 20.59 -7.44 2.73
N ARG A 142 20.25 -6.57 1.77
CA ARG A 142 21.14 -5.56 1.18
C ARG A 142 21.19 -4.28 2.03
N GLN A 143 20.55 -4.27 3.19
CA GLN A 143 20.41 -3.09 4.07
C GLN A 143 19.65 -1.94 3.41
N GLU A 144 18.83 -2.23 2.39
CA GLU A 144 17.94 -1.26 1.77
C GLU A 144 16.62 -1.23 2.53
N ARG A 145 16.07 -0.03 2.69
CA ARG A 145 14.78 0.21 3.33
C ARG A 145 13.66 0.29 2.31
N TRP A 146 12.57 -0.41 2.60
CA TRP A 146 11.42 -0.50 1.73
C TRP A 146 10.14 -0.28 2.53
N GLU A 147 9.42 0.79 2.19
CA GLU A 147 8.09 1.09 2.73
C GLU A 147 7.00 0.23 2.07
N LEU A 148 6.23 -0.50 2.88
CA LEU A 148 5.10 -1.30 2.42
C LEU A 148 3.81 -0.49 2.61
N GLN A 149 2.99 -0.40 1.57
CA GLN A 149 1.66 0.20 1.61
C GLN A 149 0.62 -0.72 0.99
N LEU A 150 -0.55 -0.84 1.63
CA LEU A 150 -1.75 -1.46 1.04
C LEU A 150 -2.72 -0.38 0.57
N LYS A 151 -3.10 -0.43 -0.71
CA LYS A 151 -4.12 0.45 -1.29
C LYS A 151 -5.45 -0.27 -1.31
N GLY A 152 -6.53 0.47 -1.03
CA GLY A 152 -7.86 -0.12 -0.86
C GLY A 152 -8.08 -0.81 0.49
N ALA A 153 -7.15 -0.61 1.44
CA ALA A 153 -7.14 -1.26 2.74
C ALA A 153 -8.22 -0.78 3.73
N GLY A 154 -9.13 0.10 3.31
CA GLY A 154 -10.24 0.58 4.12
C GLY A 154 -10.13 2.07 4.49
N PRO A 155 -11.13 2.60 5.20
CA PRO A 155 -11.17 3.99 5.59
C PRO A 155 -10.10 4.32 6.63
N THR A 156 -9.64 5.56 6.60
CA THR A 156 -8.67 6.15 7.52
C THR A 156 -9.21 7.50 8.01
N PRO A 157 -8.56 8.18 8.96
CA PRO A 157 -8.92 9.54 9.35
C PRO A 157 -8.95 10.53 8.17
N PHE A 158 -8.24 10.20 7.09
CA PHE A 158 -8.04 11.05 5.91
C PHE A 158 -8.97 10.70 4.73
N SER A 159 -9.89 9.73 4.88
CA SER A 159 -10.77 9.29 3.78
C SER A 159 -11.79 10.33 3.32
N ARG A 160 -12.05 11.36 4.12
CA ARG A 160 -13.07 12.38 3.85
C ARG A 160 -14.44 11.71 3.60
N GLU A 161 -15.01 11.87 2.41
CA GLU A 161 -16.30 11.27 2.02
C GLU A 161 -16.12 9.93 1.28
N ALA A 162 -14.88 9.47 1.07
CA ALA A 162 -14.61 8.21 0.37
C ALA A 162 -14.67 7.01 1.32
N ASP A 163 -14.88 5.82 0.73
CA ASP A 163 -14.98 4.54 1.46
C ASP A 163 -13.62 3.90 1.80
N GLY A 164 -12.51 4.48 1.34
CA GLY A 164 -11.16 3.94 1.53
C GLY A 164 -10.86 2.66 0.73
N ARG A 165 -11.70 2.28 -0.24
CA ARG A 165 -11.55 1.07 -1.05
C ARG A 165 -11.12 1.36 -2.49
N LYS A 166 -10.47 0.37 -3.11
CA LYS A 166 -10.12 0.36 -4.52
C LYS A 166 -10.84 -0.79 -5.22
N VAL A 167 -10.89 -0.72 -6.54
CA VAL A 167 -11.52 -1.74 -7.40
C VAL A 167 -10.50 -2.29 -8.37
N LEU A 168 -10.73 -3.51 -8.86
CA LEU A 168 -9.76 -4.27 -9.63
C LEU A 168 -9.19 -3.48 -10.83
N ARG A 169 -10.04 -2.80 -11.58
CA ARG A 169 -9.61 -2.03 -12.76
C ARG A 169 -8.59 -0.93 -12.43
N SER A 170 -8.71 -0.27 -11.29
CA SER A 170 -7.74 0.76 -10.88
C SER A 170 -6.46 0.13 -10.35
N SER A 171 -6.58 -0.91 -9.50
CA SER A 171 -5.43 -1.60 -8.90
C SER A 171 -4.57 -2.26 -9.99
N LEU A 172 -5.19 -2.94 -10.96
CA LEU A 172 -4.48 -3.62 -12.05
C LEU A 172 -3.77 -2.64 -12.98
N ARG A 173 -4.38 -1.50 -13.30
CA ARG A 173 -3.73 -0.45 -14.10
C ARG A 173 -2.52 0.13 -13.39
N GLU A 174 -2.64 0.37 -12.09
CA GLU A 174 -1.51 0.88 -11.30
C GLU A 174 -0.38 -0.15 -11.25
N PHE A 175 -0.70 -1.42 -10.98
CA PHE A 175 0.27 -2.52 -10.99
C PHE A 175 1.04 -2.58 -12.32
N LEU A 176 0.32 -2.66 -13.44
CA LEU A 176 0.91 -2.78 -14.77
C LEU A 176 1.77 -1.57 -15.13
N CYS A 177 1.29 -0.35 -14.86
CA CYS A 177 2.05 0.87 -15.14
C CYS A 177 3.32 0.95 -14.28
N SER A 178 3.24 0.63 -12.99
CA SER A 178 4.38 0.65 -12.09
C SER A 178 5.50 -0.28 -12.57
N GLU A 179 5.16 -1.53 -12.89
CA GLU A 179 6.17 -2.51 -13.29
C GLU A 179 6.68 -2.26 -14.72
N ALA A 180 5.81 -1.79 -15.63
CA ALA A 180 6.25 -1.39 -16.96
C ALA A 180 7.24 -0.22 -16.92
N MET A 181 6.97 0.82 -16.12
CA MET A 181 7.88 1.95 -15.94
C MET A 181 9.24 1.51 -15.36
N HIS A 182 9.23 0.57 -14.41
CA HIS A 182 10.45 0.00 -13.85
C HIS A 182 11.29 -0.70 -14.92
N HIS A 183 10.67 -1.57 -15.72
CA HIS A 183 11.36 -2.31 -16.79
C HIS A 183 11.79 -1.41 -17.96
N LEU A 184 11.20 -0.23 -18.11
CA LEU A 184 11.66 0.82 -19.01
C LEU A 184 12.84 1.64 -18.43
N GLY A 185 13.27 1.38 -17.20
CA GLY A 185 14.34 2.11 -16.53
C GLY A 185 13.94 3.48 -16.01
N ILE A 186 12.63 3.75 -15.88
CA ILE A 186 12.11 5.02 -15.39
C ILE A 186 11.84 4.90 -13.88
N PRO A 187 12.34 5.83 -13.03
CA PRO A 187 12.06 5.83 -11.60
C PRO A 187 10.56 5.83 -11.31
N THR A 188 10.10 4.89 -10.49
CA THR A 188 8.67 4.65 -10.23
C THR A 188 8.49 3.90 -8.91
N THR A 189 7.27 3.92 -8.36
CA THR A 189 6.88 2.91 -7.38
C THR A 189 6.83 1.53 -8.00
N ARG A 190 7.04 0.53 -7.15
CA ARG A 190 6.90 -0.88 -7.48
C ARG A 190 5.58 -1.41 -6.96
N ALA A 191 5.01 -2.38 -7.67
CA ALA A 191 3.76 -3.03 -7.29
C ALA A 191 4.01 -4.53 -7.09
N ALA A 192 3.84 -5.01 -5.85
CA ALA A 192 4.13 -6.40 -5.51
C ALA A 192 3.00 -7.36 -5.86
N THR A 193 1.75 -7.00 -5.55
CA THR A 193 0.58 -7.87 -5.68
C THR A 193 -0.66 -7.07 -6.07
N CYS A 194 -1.58 -7.73 -6.77
CA CYS A 194 -2.96 -7.28 -6.95
C CYS A 194 -3.88 -8.41 -6.48
N ILE A 195 -4.78 -8.10 -5.55
CA ILE A 195 -5.71 -9.07 -4.94
C ILE A 195 -7.12 -8.58 -5.20
N ILE A 196 -8.05 -9.48 -5.55
CA ILE A 196 -9.48 -9.18 -5.69
C ILE A 196 -10.26 -9.85 -4.55
N SER A 197 -11.43 -9.32 -4.20
CA SER A 197 -12.31 -9.91 -3.21
C SER A 197 -13.77 -9.92 -3.63
N ASP A 198 -14.61 -10.58 -2.85
CA ASP A 198 -16.07 -10.58 -3.03
C ASP A 198 -16.75 -9.39 -2.34
N THR A 199 -16.03 -8.64 -1.49
CA THR A 199 -16.48 -7.36 -0.93
C THR A 199 -16.72 -6.39 -2.09
N LYS A 200 -17.86 -5.69 -2.09
CA LYS A 200 -18.24 -4.78 -3.17
C LYS A 200 -18.37 -3.35 -2.71
N VAL A 201 -18.01 -2.43 -3.60
CA VAL A 201 -18.22 -0.99 -3.41
C VAL A 201 -18.90 -0.39 -4.63
N VAL A 202 -19.63 0.70 -4.38
CA VAL A 202 -20.34 1.43 -5.42
C VAL A 202 -19.34 2.32 -6.17
N ARG A 203 -19.27 2.18 -7.49
CA ARG A 203 -18.48 3.05 -8.36
C ARG A 203 -19.29 3.42 -9.58
N ASP A 204 -19.14 4.66 -10.01
CA ASP A 204 -19.53 5.10 -11.34
C ASP A 204 -18.26 5.17 -12.19
N GLN A 205 -18.05 4.16 -13.04
CA GLN A 205 -16.83 4.05 -13.82
C GLN A 205 -16.69 5.16 -14.86
N PHE A 206 -17.82 5.62 -15.42
CA PHE A 206 -17.85 6.58 -16.52
C PHE A 206 -18.30 7.97 -16.10
N TYR A 207 -18.68 8.14 -14.83
CA TYR A 207 -19.26 9.37 -14.29
C TYR A 207 -20.51 9.80 -15.07
N ASP A 208 -21.29 8.82 -15.52
CA ASP A 208 -22.50 9.01 -16.33
C ASP A 208 -23.80 8.96 -15.50
N GLY A 209 -23.69 8.80 -14.18
CA GLY A 209 -24.82 8.71 -13.26
C GLY A 209 -25.37 7.29 -13.10
N HIS A 210 -24.71 6.26 -13.65
CA HIS A 210 -25.12 4.86 -13.54
C HIS A 210 -24.15 4.02 -12.69
N PRO A 211 -24.10 4.25 -11.36
CA PRO A 211 -23.19 3.54 -10.48
C PRO A 211 -23.52 2.05 -10.39
N LYS A 212 -22.48 1.23 -10.27
CA LYS A 212 -22.56 -0.23 -10.13
C LYS A 212 -21.74 -0.70 -8.95
N LEU A 213 -22.12 -1.87 -8.42
CA LEU A 213 -21.28 -2.59 -7.46
C LEU A 213 -20.11 -3.24 -8.20
N GLU A 214 -18.90 -2.88 -7.81
CA GLU A 214 -17.65 -3.48 -8.30
C GLU A 214 -16.95 -4.22 -7.15
N PRO A 215 -16.28 -5.35 -7.42
CA PRO A 215 -15.47 -6.03 -6.42
C PRO A 215 -14.27 -5.19 -6.00
N CYS A 216 -13.97 -5.22 -4.70
CA CYS A 216 -12.81 -4.57 -4.12
C CYS A 216 -11.50 -5.25 -4.56
N ALA A 217 -10.45 -4.44 -4.64
CA ALA A 217 -9.08 -4.87 -4.90
C ALA A 217 -8.07 -3.85 -4.36
#